data_AF-A0A3D3XXT1-F1
#
_entry.id   AF-A0A3D3XXT1-F1
#
_cell.length_a   1.000
_cell.length_b   1.000
_cell.length_c   1.000
_cell.angle_alpha   90.00
_cell.angle_beta   90.00
_cell.angle_gamma   90.00
#
_symmetry.space_group_name_H-M   'P 1'
#
loop_
_entity.id
_entity.type
_entity.pdbx_description
1 polymer ?
#
loop_
_entity_poly.entity_id
_entity_poly.type
_entity_poly.pdbx_seq_one_letter_code
_entity_poly.pdbx_strand_id
1 'polypeptide(L)' 'MTESNVIVDLHQRLGIPSDYAARTGLVQQRTPDDLVDIGVDVFDRPQRLRMEAANAWTGLVEAASLDGVTVQLVSAYR' A
#
# COMPACT_ATOMS: atom_id res chain seq x y z
N MET A 1 19.91 11.43 12.64
CA MET A 1 19.50 11.87 11.29
C MET A 1 17.98 11.96 11.29
N THR A 2 17.41 13.04 10.77
CA THR A 2 15.95 13.21 10.65
C THR A 2 15.40 12.29 9.56
N GLU A 3 14.14 11.88 9.66
CA GLU A 3 13.47 11.01 8.66
C GLU A 3 13.61 11.54 7.22
N SER A 4 13.53 12.86 7.06
CA SER A 4 13.74 13.54 5.77
C SER A 4 15.14 13.33 5.18
N ASN A 5 16.19 13.21 6.00
CA ASN A 5 17.54 12.97 5.49
C ASN A 5 17.69 11.53 4.97
N VAL A 6 17.02 10.56 5.58
CA VAL A 6 17.02 9.17 5.12
C VAL A 6 16.34 9.03 3.77
N ILE A 7 15.23 9.74 3.55
CA ILE A 7 14.51 9.72 2.27
C ILE A 7 15.33 10.35 1.14
N VAL A 8 16.01 11.47 1.40
CA VAL A 8 16.89 12.11 0.40
C VAL A 8 18.04 11.17 0.01
N ASP A 9 18.71 10.55 0.98
CA ASP A 9 19.78 9.58 0.71
C ASP A 9 19.27 8.35 -0.08
N LEU A 10 18.07 7.87 0.26
CA LEU A 10 17.45 6.75 -0.44
C LEU A 10 17.10 7.12 -1.89
N HIS A 11 16.54 8.30 -2.12
CA HIS A 11 16.25 8.80 -3.47
C HIS A 11 17.52 8.84 -4.33
N GLN A 12 18.62 9.37 -3.80
CA GLN A 12 19.90 9.39 -4.51
C GLN A 12 20.38 7.98 -4.87
N ARG A 13 20.30 7.03 -3.94
CA ARG A 13 20.72 5.63 -4.15
C ARG A 13 19.85 4.89 -5.17
N LEU A 14 18.58 5.25 -5.29
CA LEU A 14 17.64 4.67 -6.26
C LEU A 14 17.64 5.40 -7.61
N GLY A 15 18.47 6.44 -7.79
CA GLY A 15 18.49 7.25 -9.00
C GLY A 15 17.25 8.14 -9.17
N ILE A 16 16.52 8.41 -8.09
CA ILE A 16 15.37 9.31 -8.07
C ILE A 16 15.89 10.76 -8.07
N PRO A 17 15.49 11.61 -9.03
CA PRO A 17 15.92 13.00 -9.09
C PRO A 17 15.59 13.80 -7.82
N SER A 18 16.46 14.73 -7.44
CA SER A 18 16.24 15.60 -6.26
C SER A 18 15.03 16.51 -6.41
N ASP A 19 14.61 16.81 -7.65
CA ASP A 19 13.43 17.59 -7.99
C ASP A 19 12.16 16.74 -8.13
N TYR A 20 12.22 15.43 -7.88
CA TYR A 20 11.10 14.50 -8.12
C TYR A 20 9.79 14.94 -7.47
N ALA A 21 9.83 15.36 -6.20
CA ALA A 21 8.65 15.83 -5.48
C ALA A 21 8.11 17.14 -6.09
N ALA A 22 8.98 18.09 -6.44
CA ALA A 22 8.57 19.35 -7.07
C ALA A 22 7.98 19.13 -8.47
N ARG A 23 8.57 18.21 -9.25
CA ARG A 23 8.13 17.87 -10.61
C ARG A 23 6.81 17.12 -10.64
N THR A 24 6.57 16.24 -9.68
CA THR A 24 5.37 15.38 -9.64
C THR A 24 4.26 15.93 -8.75
N GLY A 25 4.56 16.83 -7.82
CA GLY A 25 3.64 17.27 -6.78
C GLY A 25 3.35 16.20 -5.72
N LEU A 26 4.04 15.05 -5.76
CA LEU A 26 3.84 13.97 -4.81
C LEU A 26 4.49 14.31 -3.47
N VAL A 27 3.69 14.23 -2.41
CA VAL A 27 4.15 14.38 -1.03
C VAL A 27 4.48 13.02 -0.43
N GLN A 28 5.45 12.99 0.47
CA GLN A 28 5.77 11.78 1.24
C GLN A 28 4.51 11.31 2.00
N GLN A 29 4.14 10.05 1.79
CA GLN A 29 3.08 9.40 2.53
C GLN A 29 3.66 8.75 3.78
N ARG A 30 3.03 8.98 4.93
CA ARG A 30 3.39 8.28 6.16
C ARG A 30 2.72 6.91 6.18
N THR A 31 3.40 5.94 6.76
CA THR A 31 2.79 4.64 7.09
C THR A 31 1.60 4.87 8.01
N PRO A 32 0.38 4.41 7.66
CA PRO A 32 -0.76 4.45 8.55
C PRO A 32 -0.53 3.59 9.80
N ASP A 33 -1.01 4.04 10.95
CA ASP A 33 -0.95 3.33 12.23
C ASP A 33 -2.05 2.26 12.37
N ASP A 34 -3.10 2.35 11.54
CA ASP A 34 -4.28 1.49 11.54
C ASP A 34 -4.24 0.35 10.51
N LEU A 35 -3.04 -0.05 10.07
CA LEU A 35 -2.87 -1.18 9.15
C LEU A 35 -3.17 -2.52 9.86
N VAL A 36 -4.15 -3.25 9.34
CA VAL A 36 -4.54 -4.59 9.80
C VAL A 36 -4.15 -5.65 8.78
N ASP A 37 -3.87 -6.86 9.25
CA ASP A 37 -3.62 -8.04 8.40
C ASP A 37 -4.91 -8.47 7.70
N ILE A 38 -4.83 -8.78 6.40
CA ILE A 38 -5.97 -9.25 5.58
C ILE A 38 -5.68 -10.59 4.91
N GLY A 39 -4.71 -11.35 5.42
CA GLY A 39 -4.23 -12.59 4.84
C GLY A 39 -3.12 -12.39 3.80
N VAL A 40 -2.97 -13.39 2.93
CA VAL A 40 -1.92 -13.41 1.89
C VAL A 40 -2.50 -13.14 0.50
N ASP A 41 -1.69 -12.56 -0.37
CA ASP A 41 -2.01 -12.47 -1.79
C ASP A 41 -1.81 -13.81 -2.52
N VAL A 42 -2.12 -13.83 -3.82
CA VAL A 42 -1.92 -15.02 -4.69
C VAL A 42 -0.47 -15.50 -4.83
N PHE A 43 0.49 -14.81 -4.20
CA PHE A 43 1.90 -15.17 -4.15
C PHE A 43 2.38 -15.49 -2.72
N ASP A 44 1.45 -15.78 -1.81
CA ASP A 44 1.71 -16.11 -0.39
C ASP A 44 2.40 -15.00 0.41
N ARG A 45 2.30 -13.74 -0.04
CA ARG A 45 2.88 -12.60 0.68
C ARG A 45 1.84 -11.99 1.62
N PRO A 46 2.18 -11.71 2.89
CA PRO A 46 1.29 -10.99 3.80
C PRO A 46 0.84 -9.66 3.19
N GLN A 47 -0.43 -9.34 3.35
CA GLN A 47 -1.02 -8.09 2.89
C GLN A 47 -1.72 -7.38 4.04
N ARG A 48 -1.68 -6.05 3.98
CA ARG A 48 -2.30 -5.19 4.98
C ARG A 48 -3.10 -4.08 4.32
N LEU A 49 -4.20 -3.72 4.95
CA LEU A 49 -5.02 -2.56 4.59
C LEU A 49 -5.29 -1.73 5.85
N ARG A 50 -5.65 -0.45 5.67
CA ARG A 50 -6.25 0.31 6.76
C ARG A 50 -7.56 -0.35 7.18
N MET A 51 -7.93 -0.26 8.45
CA MET A 51 -9.12 -0.94 9.00
C MET A 51 -10.40 -0.71 8.17
N GLU A 52 -10.68 0.52 7.76
CA GLU A 52 -11.85 0.84 6.93
C GLU A 52 -11.81 0.13 5.57
N ALA A 53 -10.65 0.15 4.91
CA ALA A 53 -10.44 -0.54 3.63
C ALA A 53 -10.50 -2.06 3.76
N ALA A 54 -10.06 -2.63 4.89
CA ALA A 54 -10.17 -4.06 5.18
C ALA A 54 -11.64 -4.50 5.29
N ASN A 55 -12.47 -3.71 5.98
CA ASN A 55 -13.92 -4.00 6.07
C ASN A 55 -14.59 -3.92 4.70
N ALA A 56 -14.28 -2.89 3.91
CA ALA A 56 -14.80 -2.74 2.55
C ALA A 56 -14.34 -3.88 1.62
N TRP A 57 -13.08 -4.32 1.78
CA TRP A 57 -12.53 -5.46 1.03
C TRP A 57 -13.28 -6.76 1.31
N THR A 58 -13.53 -7.08 2.58
CA THR A 58 -14.32 -8.27 2.94
C THR A 58 -15.71 -8.21 2.32
N GLY A 59 -16.39 -7.06 2.40
CA GLY A 59 -17.71 -6.89 1.79
C GLY A 59 -17.70 -7.07 0.26
N LEU A 60 -16.67 -6.57 -0.43
CA LEU A 60 -16.49 -6.78 -1.86
C LEU A 60 -16.32 -8.27 -2.21
N VAL A 61 -15.48 -8.98 -1.47
CA VAL A 61 -15.22 -10.41 -1.69
C VAL A 61 -16.48 -11.24 -1.43
N GLU A 62 -17.21 -10.95 -0.36
CA GLU A 62 -18.48 -11.61 -0.05
C GLU A 62 -19.52 -11.37 -1.14
N ALA A 63 -19.72 -10.13 -1.57
CA ALA A 63 -20.67 -9.79 -2.63
C ALA A 63 -20.32 -10.46 -3.96
N ALA A 64 -19.04 -10.42 -4.36
CA ALA A 64 -18.58 -11.09 -5.58
C ALA A 64 -18.82 -12.61 -5.53
N SER A 65 -18.59 -13.23 -4.37
CA SER A 65 -18.85 -14.66 -4.17
C SER A 65 -20.32 -15.04 -4.37
N LEU A 66 -21.25 -14.20 -3.90
CA LEU A 66 -22.70 -14.39 -4.12
C LEU A 66 -23.07 -14.35 -5.61
N ASP A 67 -22.32 -13.61 -6.41
CA ASP A 67 -22.48 -13.54 -7.87
C ASP A 67 -21.68 -14.62 -8.62
N GLY A 68 -21.05 -15.57 -7.91
CA GLY A 68 -20.20 -16.61 -8.51
C GLY A 68 -18.86 -16.09 -9.04
N VAL A 69 -18.43 -14.90 -8.64
CA VAL A 69 -17.17 -14.27 -9.02
C VAL A 69 -16.14 -14.46 -7.91
N THR A 70 -14.97 -14.99 -8.27
CA THR A 70 -13.83 -15.09 -7.35
C THR A 70 -12.91 -13.88 -7.50
N VAL A 71 -12.70 -13.13 -6.42
CA VAL A 71 -11.76 -12.01 -6.37
C VAL A 71 -10.44 -12.48 -5.78
N GLN A 72 -9.33 -12.14 -6.41
CA GLN A 72 -7.98 -12.51 -5.98
C GLN A 72 -7.19 -11.28 -5.54
N LEU A 73 -6.57 -11.38 -4.36
CA LEU A 73 -5.69 -10.34 -3.83
C LEU A 73 -4.32 -10.43 -4.51
N VAL A 74 -3.84 -9.32 -5.08
CA VAL A 74 -2.52 -9.25 -5.75
C VAL A 74 -1.56 -8.34 -4.98
N SER A 75 -2.03 -7.19 -4.50
CA SER A 75 -1.24 -6.20 -3.80
C SER A 75 -2.14 -5.25 -3.01
N ALA A 76 -1.72 -4.86 -1.80
CA ALA A 76 -2.39 -3.90 -0.94
C ALA A 76 -1.42 -2.74 -0.57
N TYR A 77 -1.29 -2.40 0.72
CA TYR A 77 -0.41 -1.33 1.21
C TYR A 77 1.06 -1.49 0.74
N ARG A 78 1.69 -0.38 0.34
CA ARG A 78 3.09 -0.30 -0.11
C ARG A 78 3.76 0.96 0.41
#